data_AF-A0A2N2S6J2-F1
#
_entry.id   AF-A0A2N2S6J2-F1
#
_cell.length_a   1.000
_cell.length_b   1.000
_cell.length_c   1.000
_cell.angle_alpha   90.00
_cell.angle_beta   90.00
_cell.angle_gamma   90.00
#
_symmetry.space_group_name_H-M   'P 1'
#
loop_
_entity.id
_entity.type
_entity.pdbx_description
1 polymer ?
#
loop_
_entity_poly.entity_id
_entity_poly.type
_entity_poly.pdbx_seq_one_letter_code
_entity_poly.pdbx_strand_id
1 'polypeptide(L)'
;AALAPLADVGLDYLRLGQPVPTLSGGEAQRLKLAGHLAEAAQKKKGRKPALASTTQTADESGLLFLFDEPTTGLHFEDVATLLGAFNKLLEAGNSLIVIEHNLDVIAASDWVIDLGPEGGEEGGAIVIEGSAAEVRAHAASHTGAALRDYAAALEQTRGAVALVAEPRATYRQLVAPAIEIHHAREHNLKNISVSIPRDRFTVVTGLSGSGKSTLAFDIVFGEGQRRYLESLNAYARQFVQPASRPDVDGVFGIPPTVAIEQRTSRGGRKSTVATLTEIHPFLRLMYVKLGTQYCPDCQVPVTPQSFEAIVAQIQRELRGASAELLAPLVSNRKGLYTDLAKWARGKGHTQLRVDGEYLPTAKWPRLDRYKEHSIELPVGMLKVEPENEARLRELVREALAHGKGVLKVLELGKFGAVAVTFSTLRACPSCGTGFPEPDPRLFSYNAKHGWCPKCYGTGLKTTARVEDPDALDLGDAEDTVSSDETCPACEGARLNPVARAVRFRDRGLHQLATFPVHRAAEFFAELVLNERETDIGRDLLSEIR
;
A
#
# COMPACT_ATOMS: atom_id res chain seq x y z
N ALA A 1 -15.04 28.65 -3.25
CA ALA A 1 -15.22 27.30 -2.70
C ALA A 1 -13.84 26.68 -2.44
N ALA A 2 -13.68 25.75 -1.49
CA ALA A 2 -12.37 25.17 -1.13
C ALA A 2 -11.68 24.40 -2.28
N LEU A 3 -12.44 24.01 -3.32
CA LEU A 3 -11.95 23.25 -4.47
C LEU A 3 -11.62 24.12 -5.70
N ALA A 4 -11.97 25.41 -5.68
CA ALA A 4 -11.73 26.31 -6.82
C ALA A 4 -10.25 26.40 -7.25
N PRO A 5 -9.26 26.40 -6.34
CA PRO A 5 -7.85 26.41 -6.72
C PRO A 5 -7.40 25.20 -7.55
N LEU A 6 -8.08 24.05 -7.46
CA LEU A 6 -7.78 22.87 -8.28
C LEU A 6 -8.24 23.06 -9.73
N ALA A 7 -9.42 23.64 -9.93
CA ALA A 7 -9.92 23.98 -11.26
C ALA A 7 -9.07 25.09 -11.90
N ASP A 8 -8.61 26.05 -11.10
CA ASP A 8 -7.76 27.16 -11.54
C ASP A 8 -6.39 26.73 -12.11
N VAL A 9 -5.95 25.51 -11.81
CA VAL A 9 -4.71 24.91 -12.35
C VAL A 9 -4.98 23.78 -13.34
N GLY A 10 -6.23 23.61 -13.78
CA GLY A 10 -6.63 22.58 -14.75
C GLY A 10 -6.64 21.16 -14.18
N LEU A 11 -6.96 20.99 -12.88
CA LEU A 11 -7.05 19.68 -12.20
C LEU A 11 -8.48 19.32 -11.76
N ASP A 12 -9.50 19.90 -12.38
CA ASP A 12 -10.91 19.66 -12.08
C ASP A 12 -11.40 18.24 -12.45
N TYR A 13 -10.66 17.53 -13.30
CA TYR A 13 -10.92 16.12 -13.64
C TYR A 13 -10.41 15.13 -12.58
N LEU A 14 -9.57 15.56 -11.62
CA LEU A 14 -9.04 14.66 -10.59
C LEU A 14 -10.12 14.29 -9.57
N ARG A 15 -10.11 13.02 -9.14
CA ARG A 15 -11.02 12.54 -8.08
C ARG A 15 -10.44 12.89 -6.70
N LEU A 16 -11.28 13.38 -5.79
CA LEU A 16 -10.86 13.74 -4.41
C LEU A 16 -10.20 12.57 -3.64
N GLY A 17 -10.58 11.34 -3.94
CA GLY A 17 -10.00 10.12 -3.34
C GLY A 17 -8.84 9.51 -4.13
N GLN A 18 -8.36 10.15 -5.20
CA GLN A 18 -7.29 9.63 -6.04
C GLN A 18 -5.96 9.61 -5.26
N PRO A 19 -5.24 8.48 -5.21
CA PRO A 19 -3.96 8.42 -4.51
C PRO A 19 -2.93 9.35 -5.16
N VAL A 20 -2.29 10.23 -4.38
CA VAL A 20 -1.25 11.17 -4.86
C VAL A 20 -0.11 10.50 -5.66
N PRO A 21 0.33 9.26 -5.36
CA PRO A 21 1.34 8.56 -6.16
C PRO A 21 0.91 8.20 -7.60
N THR A 22 -0.36 8.35 -7.94
CA THR A 22 -0.90 8.08 -9.28
C THR A 22 -0.89 9.32 -10.19
N LEU A 23 -0.52 10.49 -9.65
CA LEU A 23 -0.46 11.74 -10.41
C LEU A 23 0.80 11.79 -11.28
N SER A 24 0.69 12.36 -12.47
CA SER A 24 1.85 12.69 -13.31
C SER A 24 2.72 13.76 -12.63
N GLY A 25 3.98 13.91 -13.07
CA GLY A 25 4.88 14.95 -12.55
C GLY A 25 4.26 16.35 -12.65
N GLY A 26 3.69 16.69 -13.81
CA GLY A 26 3.00 17.96 -14.03
C GLY A 26 1.70 18.11 -13.25
N GLU A 27 0.94 17.03 -13.01
CA GLU A 27 -0.23 17.05 -12.12
C GLU A 27 0.16 17.29 -10.66
N ALA A 28 1.23 16.64 -10.18
CA ALA A 28 1.72 16.81 -8.83
C ALA A 28 2.27 18.22 -8.58
N GLN A 29 2.92 18.82 -9.60
CA GLN A 29 3.39 20.21 -9.56
C GLN A 29 2.22 21.20 -9.52
N ARG A 30 1.21 21.01 -10.38
CA ARG A 30 -0.02 21.82 -10.40
C ARG A 30 -0.84 21.65 -9.11
N LEU A 31 -0.84 20.47 -8.49
CA LEU A 31 -1.49 20.24 -7.20
C LEU A 31 -0.83 21.04 -6.06
N LYS A 32 0.50 21.15 -6.07
CA LYS A 32 1.23 22.03 -5.12
C LYS A 32 0.89 23.51 -5.36
N LEU A 33 0.82 23.92 -6.62
CA LEU A 33 0.41 25.27 -7.03
C LEU A 33 -1.01 25.61 -6.53
N ALA A 34 -1.97 24.69 -6.67
CA ALA A 34 -3.32 24.84 -6.14
C ALA A 34 -3.35 25.04 -4.62
N GLY A 35 -2.47 24.37 -3.87
CA GLY A 35 -2.31 24.55 -2.43
C GLY A 35 -1.94 25.99 -2.07
N HIS A 36 -0.96 26.57 -2.77
CA HIS A 36 -0.53 27.95 -2.53
C HIS A 36 -1.55 28.99 -2.99
N LEU A 37 -2.27 28.74 -4.09
CA LEU A 37 -3.41 29.57 -4.50
C LEU A 37 -4.53 29.55 -3.44
N ALA A 38 -4.79 28.40 -2.82
CA ALA A 38 -5.75 28.27 -1.73
C ALA A 38 -5.33 29.08 -0.50
N GLU A 39 -4.05 29.04 -0.12
CA GLU A 39 -3.49 29.81 0.99
C GLU A 39 -3.53 31.33 0.72
N ALA A 40 -3.16 31.75 -0.49
CA ALA A 40 -3.24 33.15 -0.92
C ALA A 40 -4.68 33.68 -0.91
N ALA A 41 -5.65 32.89 -1.39
CA ALA A 41 -7.07 33.23 -1.35
C ALA A 41 -7.63 33.30 0.08
N GLN A 42 -7.07 32.53 1.03
CA GLN A 42 -7.46 32.57 2.44
C GLN A 42 -6.87 33.80 3.17
N LYS A 43 -5.64 34.22 2.83
CA LYS A 43 -5.03 35.47 3.34
C LYS A 43 -5.86 36.71 2.99
N LYS A 44 -6.38 36.82 1.75
CA LYS A 44 -7.29 37.91 1.32
C LYS A 44 -8.62 37.96 2.10
N LYS A 45 -9.03 36.88 2.79
CA LYS A 45 -10.28 36.81 3.57
C LYS A 45 -10.10 36.92 5.09
N GLY A 46 -8.92 37.31 5.57
CA GLY A 46 -8.67 37.58 7.00
C GLY A 46 -8.75 36.34 7.92
N ARG A 47 -8.65 35.13 7.36
CA ARG A 47 -8.80 33.87 8.11
C ARG A 47 -7.42 33.27 8.38
N LYS A 48 -7.02 33.17 9.66
CA LYS A 48 -5.71 32.58 10.05
C LYS A 48 -5.60 31.11 9.61
N PRO A 49 -4.47 30.67 9.04
CA PRO A 49 -4.26 29.27 8.68
C PRO A 49 -4.05 28.41 9.94
N ALA A 50 -4.60 27.19 9.92
CA ALA A 50 -4.59 26.25 11.06
C ALA A 50 -3.29 25.44 11.21
N LEU A 51 -2.24 25.76 10.45
CA LEU A 51 -0.97 25.03 10.48
C LEU A 51 0.21 25.99 10.26
N ALA A 52 0.54 26.78 11.27
CA ALA A 52 1.80 27.55 11.28
C ALA A 52 2.58 27.15 12.53
N SER A 53 3.61 26.33 12.31
CA SER A 53 4.66 26.06 13.29
C SER A 53 5.37 27.36 13.66
N THR A 54 5.59 27.51 14.96
CA THR A 54 6.35 28.57 15.61
C THR A 54 7.76 28.71 15.03
N THR A 55 8.01 29.77 14.25
CA THR A 55 9.25 30.56 14.26
C THR A 55 9.10 31.80 13.37
N GLN A 56 9.39 32.95 13.97
CA GLN A 56 9.96 34.16 13.36
C GLN A 56 9.05 35.15 12.60
N THR A 57 8.90 36.31 13.27
CA THR A 57 9.00 37.70 12.80
C THR A 57 8.36 38.11 11.48
N ALA A 58 7.52 39.14 11.60
CA ALA A 58 7.01 39.99 10.53
C ALA A 58 8.06 40.30 9.46
N ASP A 59 7.76 39.90 8.24
CA ASP A 59 8.03 40.71 7.07
C ASP A 59 6.89 40.47 6.07
N GLU A 60 6.30 41.53 5.53
CA GLU A 60 5.29 41.50 4.47
C GLU A 60 5.95 41.16 3.12
N SER A 61 6.82 40.16 3.09
CA SER A 61 7.49 39.72 1.86
C SER A 61 6.69 38.57 1.23
N GLY A 62 6.30 38.76 -0.04
CA GLY A 62 5.72 37.70 -0.85
C GLY A 62 6.66 36.51 -0.99
N LEU A 63 6.10 35.34 -1.33
CA LEU A 63 6.91 34.15 -1.59
C LEU A 63 7.55 34.23 -2.98
N LEU A 64 8.76 33.70 -3.13
CA LEU A 64 9.38 33.46 -4.44
C LEU A 64 9.11 32.03 -4.88
N PHE A 65 8.49 31.86 -6.04
CA PHE A 65 8.25 30.57 -6.66
C PHE A 65 9.24 30.32 -7.79
N LEU A 66 9.87 29.14 -7.78
CA LEU A 66 10.71 28.65 -8.87
C LEU A 66 10.00 27.50 -9.59
N PHE A 67 9.86 27.61 -10.91
CA PHE A 67 9.32 26.57 -11.76
C PHE A 67 10.35 26.13 -12.80
N ASP A 68 10.50 24.82 -12.94
CA ASP A 68 11.34 24.20 -13.97
C ASP A 68 10.42 23.52 -14.98
N GLU A 69 10.41 24.06 -16.21
CA GLU A 69 9.61 23.61 -17.36
C GLU A 69 8.17 23.17 -17.02
N PRO A 70 7.33 24.03 -16.42
CA PRO A 70 6.01 23.64 -15.92
C PRO A 70 5.00 23.32 -17.03
N THR A 71 5.31 23.61 -18.29
CA THR A 71 4.49 23.31 -19.46
C THR A 71 4.83 21.98 -20.13
N THR A 72 5.87 21.27 -19.67
CA THR A 72 6.29 19.99 -20.27
C THR A 72 5.15 18.97 -20.22
N GLY A 73 4.69 18.58 -21.42
CA GLY A 73 3.59 17.63 -21.60
C GLY A 73 2.19 18.23 -21.42
N LEU A 74 2.03 19.55 -21.33
CA LEU A 74 0.72 20.21 -21.32
C LEU A 74 0.19 20.47 -22.74
N HIS A 75 -1.13 20.36 -22.89
CA HIS A 75 -1.82 20.82 -24.08
C HIS A 75 -1.90 22.35 -24.12
N PHE A 76 -2.00 22.96 -25.30
CA PHE A 76 -2.02 24.43 -25.47
C PHE A 76 -3.10 25.13 -24.65
N GLU A 77 -4.29 24.54 -24.52
CA GLU A 77 -5.38 25.06 -23.66
C GLU A 77 -5.04 25.04 -22.16
N ASP A 78 -4.24 24.07 -21.72
CA ASP A 78 -3.80 23.95 -20.32
C ASP A 78 -2.67 24.93 -19.98
N VAL A 79 -1.86 25.32 -20.96
CA VAL A 79 -0.85 26.38 -20.81
C VAL A 79 -1.53 27.72 -20.49
N ALA A 80 -2.63 28.05 -21.16
CA ALA A 80 -3.40 29.26 -20.86
C ALA A 80 -3.99 29.24 -19.43
N THR A 81 -4.45 28.08 -18.97
CA THR A 81 -4.93 27.88 -17.60
C THR A 81 -3.81 28.09 -16.58
N LEU A 82 -2.63 27.53 -16.85
CA LEU A 82 -1.44 27.72 -16.01
C LEU A 82 -0.99 29.18 -15.92
N LEU A 83 -1.00 29.91 -17.05
CA LEU A 83 -0.71 31.35 -17.06
C LEU A 83 -1.71 32.14 -16.21
N GLY A 84 -2.99 31.78 -16.23
CA GLY A 84 -4.00 32.34 -15.34
C GLY A 84 -3.70 32.09 -13.85
N ALA A 85 -3.16 30.91 -13.52
CA ALA A 85 -2.72 30.59 -12.16
C ALA A 85 -1.47 31.39 -11.74
N PHE A 86 -0.51 31.61 -12.64
CA PHE A 86 0.66 32.46 -12.39
C PHE A 86 0.26 33.91 -12.11
N ASN A 87 -0.65 34.48 -12.90
CA ASN A 87 -1.17 35.83 -12.66
C ASN A 87 -1.81 35.97 -11.29
N LYS A 88 -2.57 34.97 -10.84
CA LYS A 88 -3.17 34.98 -9.48
C LYS A 88 -2.12 34.96 -8.37
N LEU A 89 -0.99 34.28 -8.56
CA LEU A 89 0.12 34.32 -7.60
C LEU A 89 0.81 35.68 -7.58
N LEU A 90 1.05 36.29 -8.75
CA LEU A 90 1.62 37.63 -8.88
C LEU A 90 0.71 38.67 -8.22
N GLU A 91 -0.60 38.63 -8.49
CA GLU A 91 -1.61 39.49 -7.85
C GLU A 91 -1.74 39.30 -6.34
N ALA A 92 -1.27 38.18 -5.81
CA ALA A 92 -1.18 37.92 -4.38
C ALA A 92 0.11 38.47 -3.75
N GLY A 93 0.94 39.17 -4.53
CA GLY A 93 2.19 39.80 -4.09
C GLY A 93 3.41 38.88 -4.12
N ASN A 94 3.31 37.71 -4.77
CA ASN A 94 4.43 36.77 -4.88
C ASN A 94 5.28 37.06 -6.13
N SER A 95 6.52 36.58 -6.14
CA SER A 95 7.41 36.65 -7.31
C SER A 95 7.55 35.26 -7.94
N LEU A 96 7.70 35.20 -9.27
CA LEU A 96 7.86 33.96 -10.02
C LEU A 96 9.14 34.01 -10.86
N ILE A 97 9.92 32.92 -10.83
CA ILE A 97 11.00 32.62 -11.78
C ILE A 97 10.64 31.30 -12.45
N VAL A 98 10.57 31.32 -13.78
CA VAL A 98 10.15 30.16 -14.59
C VAL A 98 11.23 29.86 -15.62
N ILE A 99 11.73 28.64 -15.63
CA ILE A 99 12.61 28.10 -16.67
C ILE A 99 11.70 27.51 -17.74
N GLU A 100 11.80 27.99 -18.97
CA GLU A 100 10.90 27.61 -20.06
C GLU A 100 11.47 27.82 -21.46
N HIS A 101 10.96 27.02 -22.38
CA HIS A 101 11.17 27.10 -23.82
C HIS A 101 9.85 27.31 -24.62
N ASN A 102 8.67 27.27 -23.99
CA ASN A 102 7.39 27.56 -24.64
C ASN A 102 7.20 29.06 -24.90
N LEU A 103 6.87 29.39 -26.15
CA LEU A 103 6.74 30.76 -26.61
C LEU A 103 5.54 31.51 -26.03
N ASP A 104 4.47 30.82 -25.61
CA ASP A 104 3.31 31.45 -24.95
C ASP A 104 3.68 31.97 -23.55
N VAL A 105 4.48 31.19 -22.82
CA VAL A 105 4.94 31.57 -21.47
C VAL A 105 5.97 32.69 -21.55
N ILE A 106 6.93 32.57 -22.47
CA ILE A 106 7.95 33.59 -22.68
C ILE A 106 7.30 34.92 -23.12
N ALA A 107 6.35 34.87 -24.06
CA ALA A 107 5.65 36.07 -24.53
C ALA A 107 4.78 36.74 -23.47
N ALA A 108 4.24 35.97 -22.51
CA ALA A 108 3.41 36.48 -21.41
C ALA A 108 4.21 36.99 -20.21
N SER A 109 5.54 36.82 -20.20
CA SER A 109 6.40 37.22 -19.08
C SER A 109 6.67 38.73 -19.06
N ASP A 110 6.75 39.29 -17.84
CA ASP A 110 7.13 40.69 -17.64
C ASP A 110 8.63 40.94 -17.90
N TRP A 111 9.46 39.92 -17.67
CA TRP A 111 10.91 39.98 -17.79
C TRP A 111 11.48 38.63 -18.26
N VAL A 112 12.34 38.67 -19.27
CA VAL A 112 13.02 37.51 -19.87
C VAL A 112 14.52 37.68 -19.67
N ILE A 113 15.18 36.60 -19.25
CA ILE A 113 16.64 36.47 -19.24
C ILE A 113 16.99 35.42 -20.29
N ASP A 114 17.52 35.86 -21.44
CA ASP A 114 17.89 34.98 -22.54
C ASP A 114 19.36 34.53 -22.39
N LEU A 115 19.57 33.22 -22.31
CA LEU A 115 20.88 32.60 -22.15
C LEU A 115 21.29 31.90 -23.45
N GLY A 116 22.53 32.08 -23.86
CA GLY A 116 23.05 31.55 -25.13
C GLY A 116 24.50 31.96 -25.36
N PRO A 117 24.94 32.14 -26.62
CA PRO A 117 24.18 32.02 -27.86
C PRO A 117 23.80 30.57 -28.21
N GLU A 118 24.53 29.57 -27.69
CA GLU A 118 24.29 28.14 -27.92
C GLU A 118 24.10 27.38 -26.60
N GLY A 119 23.89 26.06 -26.67
CA GLY A 119 23.84 25.17 -25.50
C GLY A 119 25.20 24.56 -25.13
N GLY A 120 25.28 23.93 -23.95
CA GLY A 120 26.47 23.16 -23.55
C GLY A 120 27.70 24.02 -23.26
N GLU A 121 28.88 23.60 -23.74
CA GLU A 121 30.14 24.34 -23.53
C GLU A 121 30.20 25.69 -24.26
N GLU A 122 29.33 25.90 -25.26
CA GLU A 122 29.24 27.14 -26.05
C GLU A 122 28.12 28.08 -25.57
N GLY A 123 27.51 27.77 -24.42
CA GLY A 123 26.45 28.56 -23.80
C GLY A 123 26.85 29.26 -22.50
N GLY A 124 25.85 29.85 -21.82
CA GLY A 124 26.00 30.40 -20.48
C GLY A 124 26.29 31.90 -20.40
N ALA A 125 26.27 32.63 -21.53
CA ALA A 125 26.28 34.09 -21.53
C ALA A 125 24.84 34.64 -21.53
N ILE A 126 24.61 35.76 -20.84
CA ILE A 126 23.37 36.53 -20.96
C ILE A 126 23.43 37.24 -22.31
N VAL A 127 22.54 36.84 -23.23
CA VAL A 127 22.43 37.42 -24.58
C VAL A 127 21.64 38.73 -24.51
N ILE A 128 20.56 38.74 -23.74
CA ILE A 128 19.77 39.93 -23.41
C ILE A 128 18.94 39.66 -22.15
N GLU A 129 18.72 40.71 -21.35
CA GLU A 129 17.73 40.73 -20.28
C GLU A 129 16.80 41.95 -20.48
N GLY A 130 15.49 41.75 -20.35
CA GLY A 130 14.52 42.80 -20.62
C GLY A 130 13.10 42.27 -20.76
N SER A 131 12.17 43.14 -21.13
CA SER A 131 10.80 42.73 -21.46
C SER A 131 10.77 41.78 -22.67
N ALA A 132 9.74 40.94 -22.77
CA ALA A 132 9.58 40.04 -23.92
C ALA A 132 9.58 40.79 -25.27
N ALA A 133 9.12 42.05 -25.30
CA ALA A 133 9.17 42.90 -26.49
C ALA A 133 10.59 43.32 -26.88
N GLU A 134 11.44 43.64 -25.91
CA GLU A 134 12.85 43.99 -26.12
C GLU A 134 13.66 42.77 -26.57
N VAL A 135 13.43 41.60 -25.96
CA VAL A 135 14.05 40.33 -26.40
C VAL A 135 13.64 39.99 -27.84
N ARG A 136 12.36 40.16 -28.18
CA ARG A 136 11.86 39.97 -29.55
C ARG A 136 12.51 40.90 -30.57
N ALA A 137 12.94 42.11 -30.18
CA ALA A 137 13.63 43.05 -31.06
C ALA A 137 15.13 42.78 -31.20
N HIS A 138 15.72 41.95 -30.33
CA HIS A 138 17.15 41.68 -30.33
C HIS A 138 17.56 40.74 -31.47
N ALA A 139 18.56 41.16 -32.26
CA ALA A 139 18.96 40.44 -33.47
C ALA A 139 19.77 39.16 -33.18
N ALA A 140 20.56 39.15 -32.10
CA ALA A 140 21.42 38.02 -31.73
C ALA A 140 20.74 36.98 -30.81
N SER A 141 19.48 37.20 -30.43
CA SER A 141 18.72 36.28 -29.57
C SER A 141 17.98 35.24 -30.40
N HIS A 142 18.26 33.95 -30.17
CA HIS A 142 17.49 32.84 -30.76
C HIS A 142 16.04 32.84 -30.26
N THR A 143 15.83 33.10 -28.97
CA THR A 143 14.51 33.29 -28.36
C THR A 143 13.77 34.45 -29.03
N GLY A 144 14.45 35.56 -29.28
CA GLY A 144 13.90 36.72 -29.99
C GLY A 144 13.49 36.40 -31.43
N ALA A 145 14.27 35.58 -32.14
CA ALA A 145 13.90 35.10 -33.47
C ALA A 145 12.64 34.23 -33.43
N ALA A 146 12.59 33.26 -32.51
CA ALA A 146 11.42 32.40 -32.34
C ALA A 146 10.15 33.20 -31.99
N LEU A 147 10.25 34.23 -31.14
CA LEU A 147 9.12 35.11 -30.80
C LEU A 147 8.61 35.93 -31.98
N ARG A 148 9.49 36.33 -32.93
CA ARG A 148 9.08 37.04 -34.15
C ARG A 148 8.31 36.12 -35.09
N ASP A 149 8.84 34.92 -35.31
CA ASP A 149 8.21 33.92 -36.18
C ASP A 149 6.86 33.47 -35.61
N TYR A 150 6.79 33.29 -34.29
CA TYR A 150 5.56 32.95 -33.59
C TYR A 150 4.48 34.04 -33.71
N ALA A 151 4.85 35.32 -33.53
CA ALA A 151 3.92 36.42 -33.68
C ALA A 151 3.38 36.52 -35.13
N ALA A 152 4.24 36.34 -36.13
CA ALA A 152 3.84 36.34 -37.54
C ALA A 152 2.88 35.18 -37.86
N ALA A 153 3.13 33.99 -37.32
CA ALA A 153 2.25 32.82 -37.48
C ALA A 153 0.87 33.05 -36.82
N LEU A 154 0.82 33.67 -35.63
CA LEU A 154 -0.43 34.01 -34.95
C LEU A 154 -1.27 35.05 -35.72
N GLU A 155 -0.64 36.05 -36.33
CA GLU A 155 -1.34 37.05 -37.16
C GLU A 155 -1.94 36.42 -38.42
N GLN A 156 -1.20 35.51 -39.08
CA GLN A 156 -1.71 34.74 -40.23
C GLN A 156 -2.88 33.82 -39.83
N THR A 157 -2.82 33.22 -38.65
CA THR A 157 -3.85 32.30 -38.13
C THR A 157 -5.11 33.06 -37.70
N ARG A 158 -4.98 34.22 -37.03
CA ARG A 158 -6.14 35.07 -36.65
C ARG A 158 -6.93 35.59 -37.85
N GLY A 159 -6.28 35.79 -39.00
CA GLY A 159 -6.95 36.13 -40.26
C GLY A 159 -7.81 34.98 -40.83
N ALA A 160 -7.46 33.73 -40.54
CA ALA A 160 -8.16 32.53 -41.03
C ALA A 160 -9.22 31.98 -40.05
N VAL A 161 -9.05 32.18 -38.74
CA VAL A 161 -9.89 31.58 -37.69
C VAL A 161 -11.27 32.23 -37.55
N ALA A 162 -11.50 33.43 -38.12
CA ALA A 162 -12.83 34.06 -38.12
C ALA A 162 -13.89 33.28 -38.94
N LEU A 163 -13.49 32.29 -39.76
CA LEU A 163 -14.41 31.56 -40.65
C LEU A 163 -14.71 30.11 -40.26
N VAL A 164 -14.03 29.51 -39.29
CA VAL A 164 -14.26 28.09 -38.95
C VAL A 164 -14.08 27.85 -37.44
N ALA A 165 -15.12 28.11 -36.66
CA ALA A 165 -15.22 27.53 -35.33
C ALA A 165 -15.57 26.04 -35.51
N GLU A 166 -14.58 25.16 -35.52
CA GLU A 166 -14.85 23.72 -35.52
C GLU A 166 -15.56 23.33 -34.21
N PRO A 167 -16.62 22.51 -34.28
CA PRO A 167 -17.29 22.03 -33.08
C PRO A 167 -16.31 21.19 -32.25
N ARG A 168 -16.38 21.36 -30.93
CA ARG A 168 -15.58 20.66 -29.93
C ARG A 168 -15.42 19.18 -30.30
N ALA A 169 -14.16 18.72 -30.46
CA ALA A 169 -13.86 17.35 -30.84
C ALA A 169 -14.57 16.39 -29.89
N THR A 170 -15.57 15.69 -30.42
CA THR A 170 -16.22 14.61 -29.70
C THR A 170 -15.29 13.42 -29.83
N TYR A 171 -14.51 13.12 -28.78
CA TYR A 171 -13.72 11.90 -28.71
C TYR A 171 -14.67 10.71 -28.71
N ARG A 172 -15.01 10.21 -29.89
CA ARG A 172 -15.62 8.89 -30.00
C ARG A 172 -14.54 7.92 -29.53
N GLN A 173 -14.76 7.23 -28.41
CA GLN A 173 -14.04 6.00 -28.14
C GLN A 173 -14.38 5.04 -29.28
N LEU A 174 -13.62 5.11 -30.37
CA LEU A 174 -13.55 4.02 -31.33
C LEU A 174 -12.80 2.93 -30.58
N VAL A 175 -13.57 2.07 -29.90
CA VAL A 175 -13.07 0.73 -29.58
C VAL A 175 -12.72 0.15 -30.94
N ALA A 176 -11.42 0.09 -31.25
CA ALA A 176 -10.97 -0.46 -32.51
C ALA A 176 -11.62 -1.85 -32.65
N PRO A 177 -12.32 -2.15 -33.76
CA PRO A 177 -13.07 -3.40 -33.88
C PRO A 177 -12.16 -4.64 -33.92
N ALA A 178 -10.86 -4.45 -34.14
CA ALA A 178 -9.87 -5.49 -34.23
C ALA A 178 -8.50 -5.02 -33.71
N ILE A 179 -7.65 -5.98 -33.37
CA ILE A 179 -6.21 -5.81 -33.21
C ILE A 179 -5.61 -5.95 -34.61
N GLU A 180 -5.07 -4.87 -35.14
CA GLU A 180 -4.43 -4.89 -36.46
C GLU A 180 -2.93 -4.99 -36.30
N ILE A 181 -2.35 -6.00 -36.95
CA ILE A 181 -0.91 -6.23 -36.98
C ILE A 181 -0.49 -6.05 -38.43
N HIS A 182 0.40 -5.11 -38.69
CA HIS A 182 0.89 -4.77 -40.01
C HIS A 182 2.31 -5.30 -40.15
N HIS A 183 2.54 -6.10 -41.22
CA HIS A 183 3.88 -6.47 -41.67
C HIS A 183 4.75 -7.15 -40.61
N ALA A 184 4.20 -8.17 -39.94
CA ALA A 184 4.91 -8.94 -38.94
C ALA A 184 5.98 -9.87 -39.53
N ARG A 185 7.21 -9.76 -39.01
CA ARG A 185 8.40 -10.49 -39.45
C ARG A 185 9.15 -11.18 -38.32
N GLU A 186 8.66 -11.05 -37.08
CA GLU A 186 9.21 -11.74 -35.92
C GLU A 186 9.46 -13.24 -36.19
N HIS A 187 10.62 -13.74 -35.78
CA HIS A 187 11.11 -15.09 -36.04
C HIS A 187 10.97 -15.56 -37.50
N ASN A 188 9.99 -16.42 -37.79
CA ASN A 188 9.81 -17.03 -39.11
C ASN A 188 8.60 -16.48 -39.88
N LEU A 189 7.94 -15.43 -39.36
CA LEU A 189 6.81 -14.78 -40.02
C LEU A 189 7.27 -14.08 -41.31
N LYS A 190 6.47 -14.20 -42.36
CA LYS A 190 6.82 -13.77 -43.73
C LYS A 190 6.18 -12.43 -44.09
N ASN A 191 6.46 -11.41 -43.27
CA ASN A 191 5.94 -10.05 -43.46
C ASN A 191 4.40 -10.01 -43.55
N ILE A 192 3.73 -10.72 -42.64
CA ILE A 192 2.28 -10.92 -42.69
C ILE A 192 1.52 -9.76 -42.05
N SER A 193 0.40 -9.36 -42.64
CA SER A 193 -0.55 -8.47 -41.98
C SER A 193 -1.80 -9.26 -41.60
N VAL A 194 -2.26 -9.11 -40.35
CA VAL A 194 -3.42 -9.85 -39.82
C VAL A 194 -4.27 -8.95 -38.95
N SER A 195 -5.58 -9.14 -39.05
CA SER A 195 -6.59 -8.47 -38.23
C SER A 195 -7.26 -9.50 -37.32
N ILE A 196 -7.13 -9.33 -36.01
CA ILE A 196 -7.75 -10.18 -34.99
C ILE A 196 -8.97 -9.46 -34.42
N PRO A 197 -10.21 -9.95 -34.64
CA PRO A 197 -11.40 -9.27 -34.17
C PRO A 197 -11.41 -9.19 -32.64
N ARG A 198 -11.71 -8.01 -32.10
CA ARG A 198 -11.86 -7.81 -30.65
C ARG A 198 -13.18 -8.39 -30.17
N ASP A 199 -13.20 -8.75 -28.89
CA ASP A 199 -14.37 -9.28 -28.18
C ASP A 199 -14.94 -10.56 -28.82
N ARG A 200 -14.08 -11.35 -29.47
CA ARG A 200 -14.40 -12.64 -30.09
C ARG A 200 -13.45 -13.75 -29.62
N PHE A 201 -13.96 -14.98 -29.61
CA PHE A 201 -13.15 -16.17 -29.40
C PHE A 201 -12.35 -16.51 -30.66
N THR A 202 -11.08 -16.08 -30.71
CA THR A 202 -10.20 -16.26 -31.87
C THR A 202 -9.21 -17.41 -31.62
N VAL A 203 -9.09 -18.33 -32.58
CA VAL A 203 -8.18 -19.48 -32.52
C VAL A 203 -7.11 -19.35 -33.61
N VAL A 204 -5.83 -19.38 -33.21
CA VAL A 204 -4.68 -19.45 -34.13
C VAL A 204 -4.26 -20.92 -34.27
N THR A 205 -4.37 -21.48 -35.47
CA THR A 205 -4.08 -22.91 -35.74
C THR A 205 -3.09 -23.09 -36.90
N GLY A 206 -2.52 -24.29 -37.02
CA GLY A 206 -1.48 -24.62 -38.00
C GLY A 206 -0.41 -25.61 -37.48
N LEU A 207 0.40 -26.14 -38.39
CA LEU A 207 1.46 -27.12 -38.10
C LEU A 207 2.46 -26.63 -37.05
N SER A 208 3.10 -27.52 -36.30
CA SER A 208 4.16 -27.13 -35.36
C SER A 208 5.25 -26.34 -36.07
N GLY A 209 5.74 -25.26 -35.43
CA GLY A 209 6.71 -24.35 -36.05
C GLY A 209 6.15 -23.37 -37.10
N SER A 210 4.85 -23.36 -37.40
CA SER A 210 4.27 -22.45 -38.41
C SER A 210 4.18 -20.97 -38.00
N GLY A 211 4.76 -20.57 -36.86
CA GLY A 211 4.72 -19.18 -36.37
C GLY A 211 3.51 -18.82 -35.47
N LYS A 212 2.69 -19.79 -35.05
CA LYS A 212 1.52 -19.56 -34.18
C LYS A 212 1.88 -18.89 -32.85
N SER A 213 2.88 -19.46 -32.16
CA SER A 213 3.35 -18.94 -30.87
C SER A 213 3.99 -17.57 -31.05
N THR A 214 4.69 -17.36 -32.17
CA THR A 214 5.25 -16.05 -32.51
C THR A 214 4.19 -14.98 -32.69
N LEU A 215 3.13 -15.29 -33.42
CA LEU A 215 2.02 -14.35 -33.57
C LEU A 215 1.31 -14.06 -32.23
N ALA A 216 1.03 -15.10 -31.44
CA ALA A 216 0.23 -14.97 -30.22
C ALA A 216 1.01 -14.44 -29.00
N PHE A 217 2.20 -14.97 -28.74
CA PHE A 217 2.99 -14.65 -27.55
C PHE A 217 4.02 -13.55 -27.83
N ASP A 218 4.86 -13.72 -28.84
CA ASP A 218 5.97 -12.78 -29.09
C ASP A 218 5.46 -11.42 -29.59
N ILE A 219 4.42 -11.42 -30.45
CA ILE A 219 3.82 -10.19 -30.98
C ILE A 219 2.66 -9.71 -30.10
N VAL A 220 1.54 -10.44 -30.04
CA VAL A 220 0.32 -9.92 -29.37
C VAL A 220 0.52 -9.77 -27.87
N PHE A 221 0.93 -10.82 -27.17
CA PHE A 221 1.18 -10.70 -25.74
C PHE A 221 2.34 -9.73 -25.46
N GLY A 222 3.47 -9.85 -26.16
CA GLY A 222 4.63 -8.98 -26.01
C GLY A 222 4.31 -7.49 -26.16
N GLU A 223 3.60 -7.09 -27.22
CA GLU A 223 3.20 -5.68 -27.40
C GLU A 223 2.18 -5.20 -26.39
N GLY A 224 1.17 -6.01 -26.08
CA GLY A 224 0.14 -5.63 -25.10
C GLY A 224 0.73 -5.46 -23.69
N GLN A 225 1.65 -6.34 -23.29
CA GLN A 225 2.37 -6.24 -22.02
C GLN A 225 3.32 -5.04 -22.04
N ARG A 226 4.13 -4.86 -23.09
CA ARG A 226 5.06 -3.73 -23.23
C ARG A 226 4.33 -2.39 -23.11
N ARG A 227 3.25 -2.18 -23.87
CA ARG A 227 2.47 -0.93 -23.84
C ARG A 227 1.83 -0.67 -22.48
N TYR A 228 1.35 -1.72 -21.82
CA TYR A 228 0.82 -1.61 -20.46
C TYR A 228 1.92 -1.21 -19.46
N LEU A 229 3.09 -1.84 -19.53
CA LEU A 229 4.24 -1.50 -18.67
C LEU A 229 4.77 -0.09 -18.95
N GLU A 230 4.76 0.35 -20.21
CA GLU A 230 5.08 1.72 -20.61
C GLU A 230 4.04 2.74 -20.14
N SER A 231 2.86 2.32 -19.69
CA SER A 231 1.90 3.22 -19.03
C SER A 231 2.16 3.38 -17.52
N LEU A 232 2.96 2.49 -16.92
CA LEU A 232 3.32 2.58 -15.50
C LEU A 232 4.19 3.82 -15.25
N ASN A 233 4.26 4.27 -13.99
CA ASN A 233 5.08 5.42 -13.62
C ASN A 233 6.58 5.16 -13.84
N ALA A 234 7.37 6.23 -13.95
CA ALA A 234 8.80 6.17 -14.26
C ALA A 234 9.59 5.32 -13.25
N TYR A 235 9.19 5.32 -11.97
CA TYR A 235 9.80 4.49 -10.93
C TYR A 235 9.55 2.99 -11.13
N ALA A 236 8.31 2.58 -11.43
CA ALA A 236 7.97 1.18 -11.67
C ALA A 236 8.68 0.62 -12.92
N ARG A 237 8.89 1.45 -13.95
CA ARG A 237 9.68 1.07 -15.14
C ARG A 237 11.15 0.78 -14.84
N GLN A 238 11.69 1.23 -13.70
CA GLN A 238 13.06 0.88 -13.29
C GLN A 238 13.18 -0.60 -12.87
N PHE A 239 12.10 -1.21 -12.39
CA PHE A 239 12.08 -2.58 -11.88
C PHE A 239 11.51 -3.60 -12.87
N VAL A 240 10.78 -3.15 -13.88
CA VAL A 240 10.19 -4.02 -14.89
C VAL A 240 10.82 -3.70 -16.24
N GLN A 241 11.64 -4.62 -16.74
CA GLN A 241 12.17 -4.51 -18.09
C GLN A 241 11.03 -4.81 -19.07
N PRO A 242 10.61 -3.84 -19.91
CA PRO A 242 9.66 -4.13 -20.97
C PRO A 242 10.23 -5.21 -21.90
N ALA A 243 9.36 -6.06 -22.43
CA ALA A 243 9.74 -6.99 -23.49
C ALA A 243 10.34 -6.22 -24.68
N SER A 244 11.26 -6.85 -25.40
CA SER A 244 11.78 -6.30 -26.65
C SER A 244 10.64 -5.99 -27.61
N ARG A 245 10.75 -4.88 -28.34
CA ARG A 245 9.80 -4.57 -29.41
C ARG A 245 9.88 -5.67 -30.46
N PRO A 246 8.76 -6.33 -30.81
CA PRO A 246 8.75 -7.31 -31.88
C PRO A 246 8.93 -6.63 -33.25
N ASP A 247 9.45 -7.37 -34.21
CA ASP A 247 9.65 -6.93 -35.59
C ASP A 247 8.32 -6.93 -36.35
N VAL A 248 7.65 -5.78 -36.28
CA VAL A 248 6.37 -5.45 -36.93
C VAL A 248 6.40 -3.98 -37.36
N ASP A 249 5.67 -3.59 -38.41
CA ASP A 249 5.57 -2.16 -38.79
C ASP A 249 4.62 -1.39 -37.88
N GLY A 250 3.56 -2.05 -37.42
CA GLY A 250 2.58 -1.42 -36.55
C GLY A 250 1.61 -2.42 -35.94
N VAL A 251 1.24 -2.17 -34.69
CA VAL A 251 0.17 -2.88 -33.99
C VAL A 251 -0.82 -1.85 -33.47
N PHE A 252 -2.09 -1.97 -33.85
CA PHE A 252 -3.15 -1.04 -33.48
C PHE A 252 -4.28 -1.76 -32.77
N GLY A 253 -5.00 -1.03 -31.91
CA GLY A 253 -6.17 -1.57 -31.22
C GLY A 253 -5.88 -2.61 -30.14
N ILE A 254 -4.62 -2.82 -29.76
CA ILE A 254 -4.22 -3.83 -28.77
C ILE A 254 -4.56 -3.41 -27.33
N PRO A 255 -5.36 -4.19 -26.57
CA PRO A 255 -5.61 -3.93 -25.15
C PRO A 255 -4.44 -4.42 -24.28
N PRO A 256 -4.44 -4.13 -22.97
CA PRO A 256 -3.58 -4.84 -22.02
C PRO A 256 -3.80 -6.35 -22.13
N THR A 257 -2.73 -7.12 -22.24
CA THR A 257 -2.75 -8.57 -22.48
C THR A 257 -2.24 -9.34 -21.27
N VAL A 258 -2.82 -10.53 -21.06
CA VAL A 258 -2.35 -11.51 -20.07
C VAL A 258 -2.13 -12.83 -20.79
N ALA A 259 -0.94 -13.40 -20.66
CA ALA A 259 -0.64 -14.74 -21.15
C ALA A 259 -0.85 -15.77 -20.05
N ILE A 260 -1.54 -16.86 -20.39
CA ILE A 260 -1.63 -18.06 -19.55
C ILE A 260 -0.85 -19.15 -20.27
N GLU A 261 0.42 -19.30 -19.89
CA GLU A 261 1.34 -20.28 -20.48
C GLU A 261 1.24 -21.64 -19.78
N GLN A 262 1.68 -22.68 -20.48
CA GLN A 262 1.87 -24.01 -19.88
C GLN A 262 3.10 -24.07 -18.95
N ARG A 263 3.91 -23.00 -18.86
CA ARG A 263 5.02 -22.95 -17.90
C ARG A 263 4.44 -23.12 -16.49
N THR A 264 4.90 -24.16 -15.79
CA THR A 264 4.50 -24.40 -14.40
C THR A 264 5.03 -23.23 -13.58
N SER A 265 4.16 -22.29 -13.21
CA SER A 265 4.38 -21.38 -12.10
C SER A 265 4.56 -22.25 -10.85
N ARG A 266 5.81 -22.67 -10.60
CA ARG A 266 6.15 -23.45 -9.42
C ARG A 266 6.05 -22.50 -8.23
N GLY A 267 4.90 -22.53 -7.56
CA GLY A 267 4.78 -21.90 -6.24
C GLY A 267 5.76 -22.57 -5.27
N GLY A 268 6.31 -21.78 -4.34
CA GLY A 268 7.17 -22.31 -3.28
C GLY A 268 6.44 -23.33 -2.39
N ARG A 269 7.15 -24.02 -1.48
CA ARG A 269 6.57 -25.10 -0.65
C ARG A 269 5.40 -24.67 0.24
N LYS A 270 5.28 -23.38 0.53
CA LYS A 270 4.14 -22.80 1.27
C LYS A 270 2.96 -22.44 0.37
N SER A 271 3.16 -22.35 -0.94
CA SER A 271 2.08 -22.11 -1.91
C SER A 271 1.12 -23.30 -1.96
N THR A 272 -0.16 -22.98 -2.08
CA THR A 272 -1.29 -23.91 -2.14
C THR A 272 -2.28 -23.43 -3.19
N VAL A 273 -3.21 -24.28 -3.60
CA VAL A 273 -4.32 -23.88 -4.47
C VAL A 273 -5.07 -22.67 -3.89
N ALA A 274 -5.37 -22.70 -2.60
CA ALA A 274 -6.11 -21.62 -1.93
C ALA A 274 -5.33 -20.30 -1.84
N THR A 275 -4.00 -20.33 -1.74
CA THR A 275 -3.18 -19.10 -1.79
C THR A 275 -3.02 -18.56 -3.20
N LEU A 276 -2.84 -19.43 -4.21
CA LEU A 276 -2.69 -19.01 -5.61
C LEU A 276 -3.99 -18.43 -6.20
N THR A 277 -5.13 -18.88 -5.69
CA THR A 277 -6.47 -18.38 -6.08
C THR A 277 -6.96 -17.26 -5.16
N GLU A 278 -6.15 -16.81 -4.20
CA GLU A 278 -6.51 -15.78 -3.20
C GLU A 278 -7.75 -16.12 -2.32
N ILE A 279 -8.28 -17.34 -2.40
CA ILE A 279 -9.37 -17.84 -1.53
C ILE A 279 -8.91 -17.90 -0.06
N HIS A 280 -7.65 -18.25 0.20
CA HIS A 280 -7.14 -18.42 1.55
C HIS A 280 -7.27 -17.15 2.40
N PRO A 281 -6.85 -15.94 1.96
CA PRO A 281 -7.15 -14.69 2.64
C PRO A 281 -8.59 -14.50 3.10
N PHE A 282 -9.58 -14.80 2.25
CA PHE A 282 -11.00 -14.70 2.60
C PHE A 282 -11.39 -15.72 3.66
N LEU A 283 -10.92 -16.97 3.54
CA LEU A 283 -11.12 -17.98 4.58
C LEU A 283 -10.53 -17.56 5.93
N ARG A 284 -9.34 -16.96 5.96
CA ARG A 284 -8.74 -16.44 7.21
C ARG A 284 -9.63 -15.37 7.84
N LEU A 285 -10.12 -14.42 7.04
CA LEU A 285 -11.02 -13.37 7.51
C LEU A 285 -12.34 -13.95 8.04
N MET A 286 -12.91 -14.93 7.36
CA MET A 286 -14.10 -15.64 7.81
C MET A 286 -13.87 -16.29 9.19
N TYR A 287 -12.75 -16.99 9.40
CA TYR A 287 -12.46 -17.61 10.69
C TYR A 287 -12.19 -16.60 11.81
N VAL A 288 -11.64 -15.43 11.50
CA VAL A 288 -11.53 -14.32 12.46
C VAL A 288 -12.90 -13.81 12.89
N LYS A 289 -13.82 -13.66 11.92
CA LYS A 289 -15.11 -13.00 12.13
C LYS A 289 -16.20 -13.91 12.67
N LEU A 290 -16.25 -15.15 12.19
CA LEU A 290 -17.33 -16.12 12.47
C LEU A 290 -16.83 -17.32 13.28
N GLY A 291 -15.51 -17.52 13.38
CA GLY A 291 -14.94 -18.64 14.12
C GLY A 291 -15.07 -18.48 15.63
N THR A 292 -15.38 -19.59 16.31
CA THR A 292 -15.31 -19.70 17.77
C THR A 292 -13.93 -20.22 18.15
N GLN A 293 -13.23 -19.49 19.02
CA GLN A 293 -11.93 -19.90 19.52
C GLN A 293 -12.09 -20.90 20.66
N TYR A 294 -11.35 -22.00 20.62
CA TYR A 294 -11.25 -22.98 21.68
C TYR A 294 -9.86 -22.97 22.31
N CYS A 295 -9.78 -23.39 23.56
CA CYS A 295 -8.50 -23.65 24.20
C CYS A 295 -7.82 -24.86 23.54
N PRO A 296 -6.57 -24.76 23.06
CA PRO A 296 -5.86 -25.90 22.45
C PRO A 296 -5.68 -27.09 23.40
N ASP A 297 -5.51 -26.83 24.69
CA ASP A 297 -5.25 -27.88 25.69
C ASP A 297 -6.54 -28.45 26.26
N CYS A 298 -7.51 -27.60 26.61
CA CYS A 298 -8.75 -28.03 27.25
C CYS A 298 -9.91 -28.31 26.28
N GLN A 299 -9.80 -27.87 25.02
CA GLN A 299 -10.81 -28.07 23.97
C GLN A 299 -12.22 -27.53 24.31
N VAL A 300 -12.28 -26.56 25.23
CA VAL A 300 -13.51 -25.83 25.59
C VAL A 300 -13.55 -24.45 24.92
N PRO A 301 -14.75 -23.92 24.59
CA PRO A 301 -14.87 -22.61 23.96
C PRO A 301 -14.35 -21.52 24.89
N VAL A 302 -13.58 -20.60 24.32
CA VAL A 302 -13.05 -19.44 25.02
C VAL A 302 -14.19 -18.45 25.28
N THR A 303 -14.41 -18.12 26.54
CA THR A 303 -15.48 -17.22 26.98
C THR A 303 -14.91 -16.03 27.76
N PRO A 304 -15.66 -14.93 27.90
CA PRO A 304 -15.34 -13.88 28.87
C PRO A 304 -15.18 -14.47 30.28
N GLN A 305 -14.09 -14.14 30.97
CA GLN A 305 -13.89 -14.50 32.39
C GLN A 305 -14.32 -13.33 33.27
N SER A 306 -14.95 -13.60 34.41
CA SER A 306 -15.25 -12.53 35.37
C SER A 306 -13.99 -12.06 36.08
N PHE A 307 -14.00 -10.82 36.56
CA PHE A 307 -12.94 -10.26 37.39
C PHE A 307 -12.64 -11.16 38.61
N GLU A 308 -13.68 -11.67 39.28
CA GLU A 308 -13.55 -12.58 40.43
C GLU A 308 -12.83 -13.87 40.07
N ALA A 309 -13.16 -14.47 38.92
CA ALA A 309 -12.53 -15.71 38.48
C ALA A 309 -11.04 -15.50 38.15
N ILE A 310 -10.67 -14.34 37.60
CA ILE A 310 -9.26 -13.98 37.35
C ILE A 310 -8.49 -13.89 38.68
N VAL A 311 -9.02 -13.14 39.65
CA VAL A 311 -8.37 -12.96 40.97
C VAL A 311 -8.21 -14.30 41.69
N ALA A 312 -9.28 -15.09 41.77
CA ALA A 312 -9.25 -16.39 42.43
C ALA A 312 -8.24 -17.35 41.78
N GLN A 313 -8.10 -17.31 40.46
CA GLN A 313 -7.14 -18.13 39.74
C GLN A 313 -5.70 -17.71 40.02
N ILE A 314 -5.40 -16.41 39.99
CA ILE A 314 -4.07 -15.88 40.32
C ILE A 314 -3.69 -16.30 41.75
N GLN A 315 -4.61 -16.17 42.71
CA GLN A 315 -4.39 -16.59 44.09
C GLN A 315 -4.13 -18.10 44.21
N ARG A 316 -4.81 -18.92 43.42
CA ARG A 316 -4.67 -20.38 43.43
C ARG A 316 -3.35 -20.84 42.83
N GLU A 317 -2.99 -20.31 41.67
CA GLU A 317 -1.86 -20.80 40.85
C GLU A 317 -0.51 -20.20 41.26
N LEU A 318 -0.51 -18.96 41.76
CA LEU A 318 0.72 -18.27 42.15
C LEU A 318 0.86 -18.13 43.68
N ARG A 319 0.14 -18.95 44.45
CA ARG A 319 0.15 -18.87 45.93
C ARG A 319 1.58 -18.92 46.48
N GLY A 320 1.96 -17.90 47.24
CA GLY A 320 3.29 -17.76 47.86
C GLY A 320 4.39 -17.25 46.91
N ALA A 321 4.12 -17.14 45.61
CA ALA A 321 5.06 -16.59 44.63
C ALA A 321 4.97 -15.05 44.58
N SER A 322 6.08 -14.42 44.21
CA SER A 322 6.12 -13.01 43.85
C SER A 322 5.71 -12.86 42.38
N ALA A 323 4.72 -12.01 42.10
CA ALA A 323 4.19 -11.82 40.77
C ALA A 323 4.19 -10.34 40.39
N GLU A 324 4.48 -10.07 39.12
CA GLU A 324 4.34 -8.76 38.50
C GLU A 324 3.16 -8.74 37.55
N LEU A 325 2.28 -7.75 37.70
CA LEU A 325 1.11 -7.57 36.85
C LEU A 325 1.42 -6.55 35.77
N LEU A 326 1.14 -6.94 34.52
CA LEU A 326 1.48 -6.22 33.31
C LEU A 326 0.21 -5.95 32.50
N ALA A 327 0.04 -4.72 32.02
CA ALA A 327 -1.01 -4.35 31.08
C ALA A 327 -0.44 -4.31 29.64
N PRO A 328 -0.89 -5.18 28.71
CA PRO A 328 -0.42 -5.15 27.33
C PRO A 328 -0.99 -3.92 26.61
N LEU A 329 -0.13 -2.95 26.28
CA LEU A 329 -0.51 -1.73 25.56
C LEU A 329 -0.41 -1.92 24.03
N VAL A 330 0.61 -2.66 23.60
CA VAL A 330 0.88 -2.98 22.20
C VAL A 330 1.29 -4.44 22.11
N SER A 331 0.82 -5.16 21.09
CA SER A 331 1.20 -6.55 20.86
C SER A 331 1.51 -6.76 19.39
N ASN A 332 2.77 -7.08 19.08
CA ASN A 332 3.31 -7.39 17.75
C ASN A 332 2.84 -6.42 16.66
N ARG A 333 3.07 -5.13 16.86
CA ARG A 333 2.78 -4.09 15.88
C ARG A 333 4.01 -3.26 15.56
N LYS A 334 4.12 -2.80 14.31
CA LYS A 334 5.18 -1.90 13.86
C LYS A 334 4.89 -0.47 14.28
N GLY A 335 5.92 0.25 14.74
CA GLY A 335 5.78 1.64 15.14
C GLY A 335 6.90 2.15 16.04
N LEU A 336 6.97 3.48 16.18
CA LEU A 336 7.97 4.16 17.01
C LEU A 336 7.57 4.28 18.48
N TYR A 337 6.26 4.28 18.77
CA TYR A 337 5.64 4.34 20.10
C TYR A 337 6.16 5.45 21.04
N THR A 338 6.71 6.54 20.50
CA THR A 338 7.21 7.68 21.28
C THR A 338 6.12 8.36 22.11
N ASP A 339 4.90 8.47 21.56
CA ASP A 339 3.79 9.10 22.27
C ASP A 339 3.21 8.19 23.36
N LEU A 340 3.32 6.86 23.20
CA LEU A 340 2.98 5.89 24.24
C LEU A 340 3.91 6.04 25.45
N ALA A 341 5.21 6.19 25.21
CA ALA A 341 6.19 6.43 26.26
C ALA A 341 5.97 7.77 26.97
N LYS A 342 5.65 8.84 26.22
CA LYS A 342 5.27 10.14 26.80
C LYS A 342 4.01 10.03 27.67
N TRP A 343 3.00 9.28 27.20
CA TRP A 343 1.78 9.02 27.95
C TRP A 343 2.07 8.27 29.26
N ALA A 344 2.85 7.19 29.19
CA ALA A 344 3.21 6.39 30.37
C ALA A 344 3.98 7.25 31.40
N ARG A 345 4.91 8.08 30.93
CA ARG A 345 5.63 9.06 31.77
C ARG A 345 4.68 10.09 32.39
N GLY A 346 3.73 10.61 31.62
CA GLY A 346 2.72 11.56 32.11
C GLY A 346 1.80 10.97 33.19
N LYS A 347 1.69 9.63 33.24
CA LYS A 347 0.98 8.87 34.28
C LYS A 347 1.87 8.44 35.45
N GLY A 348 3.16 8.81 35.45
CA GLY A 348 4.10 8.50 36.53
C GLY A 348 4.85 7.17 36.37
N HIS A 349 4.67 6.45 35.26
CA HIS A 349 5.40 5.20 35.02
C HIS A 349 6.82 5.48 34.51
N THR A 350 7.82 4.95 35.20
CA THR A 350 9.25 5.17 34.92
C THR A 350 9.81 4.22 33.86
N GLN A 351 9.18 3.05 33.69
CA GLN A 351 9.62 2.00 32.78
C GLN A 351 8.44 1.36 32.04
N LEU A 352 8.71 0.86 30.83
CA LEU A 352 7.84 -0.03 30.06
C LEU A 352 8.64 -1.27 29.69
N ARG A 353 7.97 -2.42 29.62
CA ARG A 353 8.59 -3.66 29.17
C ARG A 353 8.35 -3.83 27.68
N VAL A 354 9.40 -3.75 26.88
CA VAL A 354 9.39 -3.84 25.42
C VAL A 354 10.12 -5.10 25.00
N ASP A 355 9.44 -5.97 24.27
CA ASP A 355 9.99 -7.24 23.75
C ASP A 355 10.65 -8.12 24.83
N GLY A 356 10.17 -7.99 26.07
CA GLY A 356 10.66 -8.72 27.25
C GLY A 356 11.63 -7.94 28.13
N GLU A 357 12.20 -6.82 27.64
CA GLU A 357 13.20 -6.00 28.34
C GLU A 357 12.60 -4.72 28.92
N TYR A 358 13.09 -4.26 30.08
CA TYR A 358 12.60 -3.03 30.72
C TYR A 358 13.34 -1.82 30.18
N LEU A 359 12.61 -0.91 29.52
CA LEU A 359 13.13 0.32 28.93
C LEU A 359 12.59 1.56 29.66
N PRO A 360 13.41 2.60 29.89
CA PRO A 360 13.00 3.80 30.62
C PRO A 360 12.09 4.71 29.78
N THR A 361 11.04 5.28 30.38
CA THR A 361 10.10 6.21 29.70
C THR A 361 10.68 7.62 29.51
N ALA A 362 11.65 8.03 30.35
CA ALA A 362 12.25 9.36 30.29
C ALA A 362 13.24 9.52 29.13
N LYS A 363 14.15 8.55 28.95
CA LYS A 363 15.14 8.49 27.86
C LYS A 363 14.74 7.37 26.89
N TRP A 364 13.59 7.54 26.26
CA TRP A 364 12.99 6.50 25.42
C TRP A 364 13.92 6.13 24.25
N PRO A 365 14.31 4.85 24.11
CA PRO A 365 15.13 4.41 22.99
C PRO A 365 14.34 4.48 21.68
N ARG A 366 15.06 4.71 20.57
CA ARG A 366 14.43 4.78 19.25
C ARG A 366 14.17 3.35 18.76
N LEU A 367 12.92 2.91 18.92
CA LEU A 367 12.46 1.64 18.37
C LEU A 367 12.47 1.67 16.83
N ASP A 368 12.64 0.50 16.21
CA ASP A 368 12.67 0.39 14.75
C ASP A 368 11.25 0.42 14.20
N ARG A 369 10.94 1.44 13.40
CA ARG A 369 9.59 1.61 12.81
C ARG A 369 9.14 0.45 11.94
N TYR A 370 10.08 -0.38 11.45
CA TYR A 370 9.79 -1.48 10.54
C TYR A 370 9.73 -2.85 11.22
N LYS A 371 10.12 -2.93 12.49
CA LYS A 371 10.02 -4.15 13.31
C LYS A 371 8.76 -4.15 14.16
N GLU A 372 8.24 -5.34 14.40
CA GLU A 372 7.10 -5.53 15.30
C GLU A 372 7.60 -5.49 16.74
N HIS A 373 6.89 -4.75 17.58
CA HIS A 373 7.19 -4.62 19.01
C HIS A 373 5.97 -5.02 19.85
N SER A 374 6.23 -5.61 21.01
CA SER A 374 5.28 -5.86 22.08
C SER A 374 5.63 -5.00 23.29
N ILE A 375 4.69 -4.16 23.73
CA ILE A 375 4.91 -3.18 24.81
C ILE A 375 3.90 -3.44 25.92
N GLU A 376 4.42 -3.70 27.11
CA GLU A 376 3.69 -4.01 28.33
C GLU A 376 3.98 -2.94 29.38
N LEU A 377 2.95 -2.52 30.11
CA LEU A 377 3.05 -1.57 31.21
C LEU A 377 3.11 -2.33 32.54
N PRO A 378 4.21 -2.22 33.30
CA PRO A 378 4.28 -2.67 34.68
C PRO A 378 3.32 -1.89 35.57
N VAL A 379 2.30 -2.57 36.10
CA VAL A 379 1.28 -1.97 36.97
C VAL A 379 1.70 -2.09 38.43
N GLY A 380 2.28 -3.23 38.81
CA GLY A 380 2.84 -3.41 40.13
C GLY A 380 3.30 -4.82 40.42
N MET A 381 4.05 -4.96 41.51
CA MET A 381 4.56 -6.23 42.01
C MET A 381 3.97 -6.50 43.39
N LEU A 382 3.67 -7.77 43.67
CA LEU A 382 3.27 -8.22 45.00
C LEU A 382 3.62 -9.70 45.21
N LYS A 383 3.64 -10.11 46.48
CA LYS A 383 3.62 -11.53 46.85
C LYS A 383 2.18 -11.99 46.97
N VAL A 384 1.82 -13.09 46.30
CA VAL A 384 0.45 -13.59 46.23
C VAL A 384 0.13 -14.38 47.50
N GLU A 385 -0.34 -13.68 48.52
CA GLU A 385 -0.72 -14.22 49.83
C GLU A 385 -2.10 -13.67 50.24
N PRO A 386 -2.84 -14.35 51.14
CA PRO A 386 -4.16 -13.89 51.59
C PRO A 386 -4.15 -12.46 52.15
N GLU A 387 -3.08 -12.05 52.83
CA GLU A 387 -2.95 -10.71 53.41
C GLU A 387 -2.88 -9.61 52.34
N ASN A 388 -2.39 -9.94 51.13
CA ASN A 388 -2.24 -9.00 50.01
C ASN A 388 -3.41 -9.03 49.02
N GLU A 389 -4.50 -9.75 49.30
CA GLU A 389 -5.63 -9.90 48.39
C GLU A 389 -6.22 -8.55 47.94
N ALA A 390 -6.44 -7.63 48.87
CA ALA A 390 -7.00 -6.32 48.55
C ALA A 390 -6.11 -5.58 47.53
N ARG A 391 -4.79 -5.65 47.71
CA ARG A 391 -3.82 -5.03 46.81
C ARG A 391 -3.76 -5.75 45.45
N LEU A 392 -3.84 -7.07 45.43
CA LEU A 392 -3.93 -7.86 44.19
C LEU A 392 -5.12 -7.39 43.35
N ARG A 393 -6.29 -7.24 43.97
CA ARG A 393 -7.54 -6.83 43.30
C ARG A 393 -7.43 -5.44 42.68
N GLU A 394 -6.77 -4.50 43.36
CA GLU A 394 -6.49 -3.17 42.80
C GLU A 394 -5.61 -3.25 41.55
N LEU A 395 -4.48 -3.98 41.64
CA LEU A 395 -3.54 -4.11 40.53
C LEU A 395 -4.14 -4.85 39.34
N VAL A 396 -4.95 -5.89 39.56
CA VAL A 396 -5.70 -6.59 38.49
C VAL A 396 -6.67 -5.63 37.81
N ARG A 397 -7.39 -4.82 38.58
CA ARG A 397 -8.36 -3.85 38.03
C ARG A 397 -7.66 -2.80 37.16
N GLU A 398 -6.55 -2.26 37.64
CA GLU A 398 -5.74 -1.28 36.90
C GLU A 398 -5.12 -1.90 35.64
N ALA A 399 -4.59 -3.12 35.74
CA ALA A 399 -4.02 -3.83 34.60
C ALA A 399 -5.05 -4.13 33.51
N LEU A 400 -6.25 -4.59 33.90
CA LEU A 400 -7.35 -4.79 32.96
C LEU A 400 -7.82 -3.48 32.33
N ALA A 401 -7.87 -2.37 33.09
CA ALA A 401 -8.27 -1.08 32.56
C ALA A 401 -7.29 -0.57 31.49
N HIS A 402 -5.98 -0.62 31.76
CA HIS A 402 -4.96 -0.20 30.81
C HIS A 402 -4.80 -1.16 29.62
N GLY A 403 -4.92 -2.47 29.87
CA GLY A 403 -4.83 -3.53 28.85
C GLY A 403 -6.13 -3.82 28.13
N LYS A 404 -7.16 -2.96 28.25
CA LYS A 404 -8.48 -3.07 27.59
C LYS A 404 -9.13 -4.45 27.78
N GLY A 405 -9.15 -4.94 29.02
CA GLY A 405 -9.74 -6.21 29.40
C GLY A 405 -8.79 -7.41 29.34
N VAL A 406 -7.51 -7.19 29.05
CA VAL A 406 -6.44 -8.20 29.09
C VAL A 406 -5.40 -7.80 30.12
N LEU A 407 -4.89 -8.74 30.91
CA LEU A 407 -3.69 -8.57 31.73
C LEU A 407 -2.72 -9.73 31.50
N LYS A 408 -1.44 -9.51 31.81
CA LYS A 408 -0.44 -10.56 31.89
C LYS A 408 0.15 -10.60 33.29
N VAL A 409 0.47 -11.80 33.77
CA VAL A 409 1.10 -12.00 35.08
C VAL A 409 2.41 -12.74 34.88
N LEU A 410 3.49 -12.14 35.36
CA LEU A 410 4.84 -12.70 35.32
C LEU A 410 5.24 -13.18 36.71
N GLU A 411 5.56 -14.46 36.83
CA GLU A 411 6.12 -15.02 38.07
C GLU A 411 7.60 -14.61 38.21
N LEU A 412 7.95 -13.94 39.31
CA LEU A 412 9.29 -13.46 39.61
C LEU A 412 10.09 -14.55 40.35
N GLY A 413 11.38 -14.69 40.00
CA GLY A 413 12.28 -15.66 40.64
C GLY A 413 12.43 -16.99 39.90
N LYS A 414 11.65 -17.22 38.84
CA LYS A 414 11.78 -18.39 37.95
C LYS A 414 12.51 -17.99 36.67
N PHE A 415 13.69 -18.58 36.44
CA PHE A 415 14.49 -18.29 35.26
C PHE A 415 13.73 -18.72 33.99
N GLY A 416 13.53 -17.79 33.04
CA GLY A 416 12.77 -18.05 31.81
C GLY A 416 11.24 -18.04 31.98
N ALA A 417 10.70 -17.44 33.04
CA ALA A 417 9.26 -17.31 33.23
C ALA A 417 8.58 -16.59 32.04
N VAL A 418 7.59 -17.25 31.45
CA VAL A 418 6.73 -16.67 30.41
C VAL A 418 5.50 -16.07 31.08
N ALA A 419 5.15 -14.84 30.71
CA ALA A 419 3.99 -14.18 31.30
C ALA A 419 2.69 -14.90 30.89
N VAL A 420 1.88 -15.27 31.87
CA VAL A 420 0.57 -15.90 31.67
C VAL A 420 -0.45 -14.82 31.36
N THR A 421 -1.24 -15.00 30.32
CA THR A 421 -2.29 -14.03 29.93
C THR A 421 -3.60 -14.39 30.60
N PHE A 422 -4.30 -13.39 31.13
CA PHE A 422 -5.66 -13.48 31.65
C PHE A 422 -6.53 -12.45 30.93
N SER A 423 -7.80 -12.76 30.70
CA SER A 423 -8.67 -11.86 29.95
C SER A 423 -10.11 -11.91 30.43
N THR A 424 -10.67 -10.74 30.67
CA THR A 424 -12.12 -10.57 30.87
C THR A 424 -12.92 -10.72 29.58
N LEU A 425 -12.26 -10.74 28.42
CA LEU A 425 -12.90 -10.84 27.11
C LEU A 425 -12.85 -12.26 26.57
N ARG A 426 -11.70 -12.95 26.72
CA ARG A 426 -11.43 -14.24 26.07
C ARG A 426 -10.47 -15.10 26.92
N ALA A 427 -11.00 -15.96 27.79
CA ALA A 427 -10.21 -16.97 28.50
C ALA A 427 -10.85 -18.36 28.44
N CYS A 428 -10.02 -19.39 28.59
CA CYS A 428 -10.49 -20.75 28.75
C CYS A 428 -11.23 -20.90 30.09
N PRO A 429 -12.49 -21.36 30.14
CA PRO A 429 -13.19 -21.57 31.41
C PRO A 429 -12.62 -22.71 32.26
N SER A 430 -11.82 -23.62 31.67
CA SER A 430 -11.25 -24.77 32.37
C SER A 430 -9.87 -24.50 32.99
N CYS A 431 -8.93 -23.99 32.19
CA CYS A 431 -7.56 -23.70 32.65
C CYS A 431 -7.28 -22.21 32.83
N GLY A 432 -8.22 -21.33 32.47
CA GLY A 432 -8.10 -19.88 32.66
C GLY A 432 -7.05 -19.17 31.81
N THR A 433 -6.44 -19.86 30.84
CA THR A 433 -5.55 -19.24 29.86
C THR A 433 -6.32 -18.20 29.06
N GLY A 434 -5.86 -16.95 29.10
CA GLY A 434 -6.36 -15.85 28.28
C GLY A 434 -5.81 -15.90 26.85
N PHE A 435 -6.67 -15.64 25.87
CA PHE A 435 -6.33 -15.63 24.46
C PHE A 435 -6.50 -14.21 23.88
N PRO A 436 -5.58 -13.75 23.02
CA PRO A 436 -5.76 -12.51 22.30
C PRO A 436 -6.89 -12.63 21.27
N GLU A 437 -7.40 -11.50 20.81
CA GLU A 437 -8.33 -11.46 19.67
C GLU A 437 -7.70 -12.10 18.43
N PRO A 438 -8.42 -13.02 17.73
CA PRO A 438 -7.93 -13.60 16.49
C PRO A 438 -7.64 -12.52 15.43
N ASP A 439 -6.39 -12.46 14.98
CA ASP A 439 -5.92 -11.63 13.86
C ASP A 439 -5.85 -12.50 12.59
N PRO A 440 -6.13 -12.00 11.37
CA PRO A 440 -6.01 -12.79 10.15
C PRO A 440 -4.65 -13.47 9.96
N ARG A 441 -3.57 -12.87 10.49
CA ARG A 441 -2.21 -13.43 10.47
C ARG A 441 -2.09 -14.72 11.28
N LEU A 442 -2.94 -14.93 12.28
CA LEU A 442 -3.01 -16.18 13.06
C LEU A 442 -3.38 -17.38 12.16
N PHE A 443 -4.14 -17.13 11.09
CA PHE A 443 -4.59 -18.15 10.16
C PHE A 443 -3.71 -18.27 8.93
N SER A 444 -2.58 -17.55 8.89
CA SER A 444 -1.64 -17.56 7.77
C SER A 444 -0.44 -18.44 8.13
N TYR A 445 -0.22 -19.52 7.39
CA TYR A 445 1.01 -20.31 7.48
C TYR A 445 2.22 -19.65 6.80
N ASN A 446 2.02 -18.49 6.14
CA ASN A 446 3.11 -17.65 5.64
C ASN A 446 3.57 -16.60 6.68
N ALA A 447 2.85 -16.46 7.79
CA ALA A 447 3.19 -15.51 8.84
C ALA A 447 3.68 -16.25 10.09
N LYS A 448 4.70 -15.69 10.75
CA LYS A 448 5.24 -16.20 12.02
C LYS A 448 4.17 -16.39 13.12
N HIS A 449 3.12 -15.58 13.05
CA HIS A 449 1.99 -15.61 13.96
C HIS A 449 1.14 -16.87 13.83
N GLY A 450 0.97 -17.40 12.62
CA GLY A 450 0.04 -18.48 12.34
C GLY A 450 0.72 -19.81 12.06
N TRP A 451 1.97 -19.82 11.61
CA TRP A 451 2.64 -21.03 11.20
C TRP A 451 2.93 -22.01 12.35
N CYS A 452 3.00 -23.29 12.03
CA CYS A 452 3.47 -24.30 12.97
C CYS A 452 4.94 -24.04 13.32
N PRO A 453 5.33 -23.90 14.61
CA PRO A 453 6.71 -23.62 15.01
C PRO A 453 7.73 -24.71 14.64
N LYS A 454 7.27 -25.92 14.29
CA LYS A 454 8.14 -27.05 13.93
C LYS A 454 8.43 -27.15 12.44
N CYS A 455 7.50 -26.77 11.58
CA CYS A 455 7.69 -26.84 10.12
C CYS A 455 7.67 -25.47 9.43
N TYR A 456 7.53 -24.39 10.21
CA TYR A 456 7.49 -23.02 9.73
C TYR A 456 6.48 -22.83 8.59
N GLY A 457 5.32 -23.51 8.68
CA GLY A 457 4.21 -23.35 7.73
C GLY A 457 4.28 -24.19 6.47
N THR A 458 5.33 -25.00 6.28
CA THR A 458 5.43 -25.92 5.13
C THR A 458 4.48 -27.11 5.24
N GLY A 459 4.19 -27.54 6.47
CA GLY A 459 3.44 -28.78 6.75
C GLY A 459 4.28 -30.05 6.59
N LEU A 460 5.56 -29.93 6.24
CA LEU A 460 6.49 -31.03 6.02
C LEU A 460 7.50 -31.14 7.16
N LYS A 461 8.12 -32.31 7.31
CA LYS A 461 9.17 -32.54 8.31
C LYS A 461 10.45 -31.81 7.91
N THR A 462 10.96 -30.99 8.81
CA THR A 462 12.25 -30.28 8.65
C THR A 462 13.38 -31.11 9.29
N THR A 463 14.49 -31.29 8.59
CA THR A 463 15.65 -32.09 9.06
C THR A 463 16.58 -31.29 9.98
N ALA A 464 16.58 -29.96 9.86
CA ALA A 464 17.37 -29.05 10.68
C ALA A 464 16.56 -27.83 11.16
N ARG A 465 17.07 -27.12 12.17
CA ARG A 465 16.51 -25.83 12.60
C ARG A 465 16.86 -24.79 11.54
N VAL A 466 15.85 -24.16 10.96
CA VAL A 466 16.02 -23.11 9.96
C VAL A 466 16.34 -21.79 10.67
N GLU A 467 17.50 -21.20 10.38
CA GLU A 467 17.96 -19.94 11.00
C GLU A 467 17.16 -18.73 10.49
N ASP A 468 16.87 -18.70 9.18
CA ASP A 468 15.97 -17.74 8.56
C ASP A 468 14.75 -18.46 7.94
N PRO A 469 13.62 -18.54 8.65
CA PRO A 469 12.45 -19.23 8.14
C PRO A 469 11.70 -18.47 7.02
N ASP A 470 12.05 -17.22 6.74
CA ASP A 470 11.53 -16.48 5.59
C ASP A 470 12.19 -16.96 4.28
N ALA A 471 13.43 -17.46 4.34
CA ALA A 471 14.13 -18.09 3.21
C ALA A 471 13.46 -19.39 2.69
N LEU A 472 12.60 -20.02 3.50
CA LEU A 472 11.78 -21.17 3.07
C LEU A 472 10.72 -20.80 2.02
N ASP A 473 10.37 -19.51 1.90
CA ASP A 473 9.38 -19.04 0.93
C ASP A 473 10.00 -18.82 -0.47
N LEU A 474 11.29 -18.52 -0.51
CA LEU A 474 12.05 -18.21 -1.74
C LEU A 474 12.68 -19.44 -2.42
N GLY A 475 12.64 -20.61 -1.77
CA GLY A 475 13.23 -21.84 -2.31
C GLY A 475 14.72 -22.02 -2.03
N ASP A 476 15.35 -21.07 -1.32
CA ASP A 476 16.81 -21.08 -1.05
C ASP A 476 17.24 -22.09 0.03
N ALA A 477 16.29 -22.80 0.65
CA ALA A 477 16.53 -23.75 1.74
C ALA A 477 15.91 -25.15 1.48
N GLU A 478 15.75 -25.55 0.21
CA GLU A 478 15.13 -26.83 -0.18
C GLU A 478 15.75 -28.07 0.47
N ASP A 479 17.06 -28.04 0.77
CA ASP A 479 17.80 -29.14 1.38
C ASP A 479 17.43 -29.41 2.86
N THR A 480 16.75 -28.48 3.52
CA THR A 480 16.38 -28.58 4.95
C THR A 480 15.01 -29.20 5.22
N VAL A 481 14.23 -29.45 4.16
CA VAL A 481 12.85 -29.92 4.26
C VAL A 481 12.71 -31.25 3.53
N SER A 482 12.36 -32.31 4.26
CA SER A 482 12.05 -33.61 3.66
C SER A 482 10.83 -33.48 2.75
N SER A 483 10.94 -33.93 1.49
CA SER A 483 9.89 -33.74 0.47
C SER A 483 8.61 -34.51 0.76
N ASP A 484 8.69 -35.65 1.45
CA ASP A 484 7.59 -36.64 1.43
C ASP A 484 6.97 -36.92 2.81
N GLU A 485 7.60 -36.48 3.91
CA GLU A 485 7.10 -36.74 5.27
C GLU A 485 6.31 -35.56 5.84
N THR A 486 5.08 -35.82 6.28
CA THR A 486 4.23 -34.83 6.97
C THR A 486 4.82 -34.42 8.32
N CYS A 487 4.69 -33.13 8.67
CA CYS A 487 5.12 -32.64 9.97
C CYS A 487 4.32 -33.30 11.12
N PRO A 488 4.95 -34.02 12.06
CA PRO A 488 4.23 -34.72 13.12
C PRO A 488 3.57 -33.79 14.16
N ALA A 489 4.05 -32.54 14.29
CA ALA A 489 3.50 -31.60 15.28
C ALA A 489 2.19 -30.94 14.83
N CYS A 490 1.99 -30.82 13.53
CA CYS A 490 0.77 -30.23 12.96
C CYS A 490 0.00 -31.17 12.06
N GLU A 491 0.49 -32.39 11.81
CA GLU A 491 -0.12 -33.39 10.93
C GLU A 491 -0.38 -32.82 9.53
N GLY A 492 0.55 -32.02 9.02
CA GLY A 492 0.41 -31.35 7.71
C GLY A 492 -0.49 -30.11 7.71
N ALA A 493 -1.12 -29.73 8.83
CA ALA A 493 -2.04 -28.60 8.91
C ALA A 493 -1.39 -27.21 8.73
N ARG A 494 -0.05 -27.13 8.76
CA ARG A 494 0.77 -25.91 8.59
C ARG A 494 0.61 -24.82 9.66
N LEU A 495 -0.47 -24.85 10.43
CA LEU A 495 -0.83 -23.85 11.43
C LEU A 495 -0.43 -24.24 12.87
N ASN A 496 -0.26 -23.24 13.72
CA ASN A 496 0.02 -23.44 15.15
C ASN A 496 -1.21 -24.01 15.90
N PRO A 497 -1.04 -24.50 17.14
CA PRO A 497 -2.15 -25.07 17.93
C PRO A 497 -3.31 -24.09 18.17
N VAL A 498 -3.02 -22.80 18.39
CA VAL A 498 -4.05 -21.78 18.69
C VAL A 498 -4.95 -21.54 17.48
N ALA A 499 -4.37 -21.41 16.28
CA ALA A 499 -5.08 -21.22 15.03
C ALA A 499 -5.93 -22.45 14.66
N ARG A 500 -5.39 -23.66 14.91
CA ARG A 500 -6.12 -24.92 14.70
C ARG A 500 -7.30 -25.10 15.65
N ALA A 501 -7.26 -24.45 16.82
CA ALA A 501 -8.31 -24.48 17.81
C ALA A 501 -9.44 -23.45 17.56
N VAL A 502 -9.39 -22.65 16.49
CA VAL A 502 -10.55 -21.85 16.07
C VAL A 502 -11.39 -22.65 15.09
N ARG A 503 -12.68 -22.78 15.40
CA ARG A 503 -13.62 -23.62 14.65
C ARG A 503 -14.79 -22.81 14.12
N PHE A 504 -15.19 -23.11 12.90
CA PHE A 504 -16.46 -22.67 12.31
C PHE A 504 -17.26 -23.91 11.95
N ARG A 505 -18.48 -24.05 12.50
CA ARG A 505 -19.30 -25.27 12.40
C ARG A 505 -18.48 -26.53 12.75
N ASP A 506 -17.83 -26.49 13.91
CA ASP A 506 -16.94 -27.53 14.47
C ASP A 506 -15.69 -27.90 13.66
N ARG A 507 -15.38 -27.16 12.58
CA ARG A 507 -14.21 -27.41 11.73
C ARG A 507 -13.19 -26.29 11.83
N GLY A 508 -11.93 -26.64 12.01
CA GLY A 508 -10.82 -25.69 11.91
C GLY A 508 -10.48 -25.35 10.45
N LEU A 509 -9.86 -24.19 10.22
CA LEU A 509 -9.51 -23.75 8.85
C LEU A 509 -8.67 -24.78 8.10
N HIS A 510 -7.69 -25.37 8.78
CA HIS A 510 -6.86 -26.44 8.24
C HIS A 510 -7.64 -27.68 7.79
N GLN A 511 -8.79 -27.97 8.40
CA GLN A 511 -9.65 -29.09 8.00
C GLN A 511 -10.54 -28.73 6.82
N LEU A 512 -10.96 -27.47 6.70
CA LEU A 512 -11.70 -27.01 5.53
C LEU A 512 -10.78 -26.92 4.30
N ALA A 513 -9.52 -26.53 4.50
CA ALA A 513 -8.52 -26.42 3.44
C ALA A 513 -8.09 -27.77 2.83
N THR A 514 -8.43 -28.91 3.45
CA THR A 514 -8.18 -30.24 2.87
C THR A 514 -9.32 -30.71 1.95
N PHE A 515 -10.43 -29.97 1.87
CA PHE A 515 -11.53 -30.34 0.99
C PHE A 515 -11.11 -30.21 -0.48
N PRO A 516 -11.48 -31.18 -1.33
CA PRO A 516 -11.53 -30.96 -2.76
C PRO A 516 -12.43 -29.75 -3.08
N VAL A 517 -12.11 -29.02 -4.14
CA VAL A 517 -12.83 -27.77 -4.49
C VAL A 517 -14.34 -27.96 -4.57
N HIS A 518 -14.82 -29.05 -5.19
CA HIS A 518 -16.26 -29.35 -5.27
C HIS A 518 -16.92 -29.51 -3.90
N ARG A 519 -16.26 -30.21 -2.96
CA ARG A 519 -16.75 -30.39 -1.58
C ARG A 519 -16.74 -29.08 -0.78
N ALA A 520 -15.75 -28.21 -1.03
CA ALA A 520 -15.73 -26.89 -0.44
C ALA A 520 -16.88 -26.03 -0.97
N ALA A 521 -17.13 -26.06 -2.28
CA ALA A 521 -18.24 -25.36 -2.90
C ALA A 521 -19.60 -25.84 -2.36
N GLU A 522 -19.82 -27.15 -2.26
CA GLU A 522 -21.00 -27.76 -1.64
C GLU A 522 -21.18 -27.27 -0.19
N PHE A 523 -20.11 -27.33 0.61
CA PHE A 523 -20.15 -26.85 2.00
C PHE A 523 -20.59 -25.39 2.12
N PHE A 524 -20.09 -24.50 1.25
CA PHE A 524 -20.46 -23.08 1.27
C PHE A 524 -21.84 -22.80 0.68
N ALA A 525 -22.31 -23.62 -0.26
CA ALA A 525 -23.65 -23.53 -0.83
C ALA A 525 -24.73 -23.94 0.19
N GLU A 526 -24.48 -25.00 0.97
CA GLU A 526 -25.40 -25.52 2.00
C GLU A 526 -25.31 -24.75 3.33
N LEU A 527 -24.40 -23.78 3.43
CA LEU A 527 -24.15 -23.05 4.66
C LEU A 527 -25.35 -22.18 5.08
N VAL A 528 -26.05 -22.61 6.12
CA VAL A 528 -27.09 -21.83 6.78
C VAL A 528 -26.45 -20.88 7.80
N LEU A 529 -26.63 -19.58 7.58
CA LEU A 529 -26.15 -18.50 8.44
C LEU A 529 -27.32 -17.88 9.19
N ASN A 530 -27.08 -17.46 10.44
CA ASN A 530 -28.03 -16.58 11.12
C ASN A 530 -27.90 -15.13 10.60
N GLU A 531 -28.81 -14.25 11.03
CA GLU A 531 -28.87 -12.85 10.60
C GLU A 531 -27.54 -12.12 10.85
N ARG A 532 -26.97 -12.26 12.05
CA ARG A 532 -25.69 -11.66 12.42
C ARG A 532 -24.51 -12.18 11.58
N GLU A 533 -24.45 -13.49 11.34
CA GLU A 533 -23.40 -14.09 10.52
C GLU A 533 -23.52 -13.66 9.06
N THR A 534 -24.76 -13.49 8.56
CA THR A 534 -25.04 -13.00 7.21
C THR A 534 -24.56 -11.57 7.05
N ASP A 535 -24.84 -10.70 8.01
CA ASP A 535 -24.42 -9.29 7.96
C ASP A 535 -22.90 -9.13 8.00
N ILE A 536 -22.21 -9.95 8.82
CA ILE A 536 -20.76 -9.90 8.95
C ILE A 536 -20.05 -10.57 7.76
N GLY A 537 -20.65 -11.64 7.21
CA GLY A 537 -20.02 -12.54 6.25
C GLY A 537 -20.43 -12.36 4.79
N ARG A 538 -21.40 -11.49 4.47
CA ARG A 538 -21.98 -11.36 3.11
C ARG A 538 -20.91 -11.22 2.03
N ASP A 539 -20.08 -10.18 2.12
CA ASP A 539 -19.07 -9.87 1.11
C ASP A 539 -17.92 -10.89 1.12
N LEU A 540 -17.62 -11.47 2.29
CA LEU A 540 -16.58 -12.51 2.40
C LEU A 540 -17.00 -13.79 1.71
N LEU A 541 -18.27 -14.18 1.87
CA LEU A 541 -18.78 -15.44 1.33
C LEU A 541 -19.11 -15.34 -0.16
N SER A 542 -19.38 -14.15 -0.71
CA SER A 542 -19.51 -13.98 -2.16
C SER A 542 -18.20 -14.20 -2.91
N GLU A 543 -17.04 -13.90 -2.28
CA GLU A 543 -15.72 -14.15 -2.87
C GLU A 543 -15.27 -15.62 -2.73
N ILE A 544 -15.89 -16.37 -1.82
CA ILE A 544 -15.58 -17.80 -1.59
C ILE A 544 -16.49 -18.73 -2.40
N ARG A 545 -17.73 -18.31 -2.69
CA ARG A 545 -18.79 -19.12 -3.33
C ARG A 545 -18.67 -19.23 -4.84
#